data_AF-A0A2G6LKJ0-F1
#
_entry.id   AF-A0A2G6LKJ0-F1
#
_cell.length_a   1.000
_cell.length_b   1.000
_cell.length_c   1.000
_cell.angle_alpha   90.00
_cell.angle_beta   90.00
_cell.angle_gamma   90.00
#
_symmetry.space_group_name_H-M   'P 1'
#
loop_
_entity.id
_entity.type
_entity.pdbx_description
1 polymer ?
#
loop_
_entity_poly.entity_id
_entity_poly.type
_entity_poly.pdbx_seq_one_letter_code
_entity_poly.pdbx_strand_id
1 'polypeptide(L)'
;MEIKTPDLGVDSAEVSEIMVKVGDVINKDDNIVLLESDKASVEVPSSATGTVKSILVSVGDTVSEGVVLLDIEASETIQPNEPSTAEQNVDEQPKPAKNTEQPAKTESAEVPVTNAPAATVTHALPDLGVDEAEVAEVMVKEGQLVEAEQSILLIESDKASVEVPAPVSGKVVKLLVNAGDKVSNGQDFIIIEGVTKADTQSVDTTATTEGKATQDVKPTSVQNTETTTNQKESSTANIVADAESAKLTEVQVNAKLTEVYAGPAVRKLARQLGVDVTQVTGSGKNNRIQKDDLFAFVKQRMQQPASQKNISSGVSASLPALPDMSKTEIWGEIERMPLSRLQKVSIPQLNYNTLIPQVTQFDVADITETEKFRSSLKAQYKAEGISLTILSFIIKVTAHALLKFPKFNSHLSDDNSELLLRKTVNMGIAVATDNGLIVPVIKNAQHKSIREISIEVGELAKKARDNKLTPKDITGASFTISSLGNMGGTAFTPLVTWPQVGILGISDASMQPRWNATTSEFEPRLMLPLSMSYDHRVINGADAAVFTHYIANVLADPRKVLLD
;
A
#
# COMPACT_ATOMS: atom_id res chain seq x y z
N MET A 1 -30.41 -36.86 -6.79
CA MET A 1 -29.70 -36.99 -5.50
C MET A 1 -29.88 -35.69 -4.75
N GLU A 2 -30.16 -35.76 -3.46
CA GLU A 2 -30.14 -34.61 -2.55
C GLU A 2 -28.69 -34.27 -2.20
N ILE A 3 -28.29 -33.00 -2.33
CA ILE A 3 -27.05 -32.50 -1.73
C ILE A 3 -27.40 -31.80 -0.43
N LYS A 4 -26.67 -32.14 0.65
CA LYS A 4 -26.94 -31.67 2.02
C LYS A 4 -25.80 -30.82 2.55
N THR A 5 -26.11 -29.90 3.46
CA THR A 5 -25.10 -29.18 4.26
C THR A 5 -24.18 -30.17 4.99
N PRO A 6 -22.85 -30.07 4.82
CA PRO A 6 -21.89 -30.83 5.62
C PRO A 6 -21.84 -30.33 7.07
N ASP A 7 -21.05 -30.98 7.91
CA ASP A 7 -20.65 -30.45 9.23
C ASP A 7 -19.94 -29.09 9.05
N LEU A 8 -20.45 -28.08 9.77
CA LEU A 8 -19.96 -26.69 9.72
C LEU A 8 -19.13 -26.32 10.97
N GLY A 9 -19.05 -27.19 11.98
CA GLY A 9 -18.45 -26.91 13.28
C GLY A 9 -19.22 -25.88 14.14
N VAL A 10 -20.43 -25.50 13.72
CA VAL A 10 -21.35 -24.56 14.38
C VAL A 10 -22.81 -24.99 14.16
N ASP A 11 -23.71 -24.62 15.08
CA ASP A 11 -25.10 -25.10 15.08
C ASP A 11 -25.94 -24.60 13.88
N SER A 12 -25.60 -23.45 13.30
CA SER A 12 -26.23 -22.90 12.09
C SER A 12 -25.35 -21.87 11.36
N ALA A 13 -25.63 -21.68 10.08
CA ALA A 13 -25.03 -20.63 9.23
C ALA A 13 -26.07 -20.04 8.26
N GLU A 14 -25.80 -18.85 7.72
CA GLU A 14 -26.69 -18.14 6.79
C GLU A 14 -26.21 -18.31 5.33
N VAL A 15 -27.13 -18.46 4.37
CA VAL A 15 -26.81 -18.59 2.94
C VAL A 15 -26.46 -17.21 2.36
N SER A 16 -25.16 -16.94 2.21
CA SER A 16 -24.61 -15.64 1.78
C SER A 16 -24.64 -15.50 0.25
N GLU A 17 -24.27 -16.54 -0.50
CA GLU A 17 -24.34 -16.56 -1.97
C GLU A 17 -24.62 -17.98 -2.53
N ILE A 18 -25.43 -18.06 -3.59
CA ILE A 18 -25.73 -19.30 -4.32
C ILE A 18 -25.04 -19.21 -5.70
N MET A 19 -24.11 -20.12 -5.98
CA MET A 19 -23.19 -20.01 -7.13
C MET A 19 -23.66 -20.76 -8.38
N VAL A 20 -24.78 -21.49 -8.32
CA VAL A 20 -25.33 -22.30 -9.42
C VAL A 20 -26.79 -21.94 -9.72
N LYS A 21 -27.28 -22.28 -10.91
CA LYS A 21 -28.67 -22.07 -11.34
C LYS A 21 -29.33 -23.40 -11.70
N VAL A 22 -30.67 -23.39 -11.67
CA VAL A 22 -31.47 -24.52 -12.16
C VAL A 22 -31.20 -24.71 -13.66
N GLY A 23 -30.76 -25.92 -14.04
CA GLY A 23 -30.30 -26.27 -15.38
C GLY A 23 -28.77 -26.32 -15.56
N ASP A 24 -27.97 -25.81 -14.62
CA ASP A 24 -26.51 -25.91 -14.70
C ASP A 24 -26.02 -27.35 -14.44
N VAL A 25 -24.93 -27.74 -15.11
CA VAL A 25 -24.25 -29.03 -14.91
C VAL A 25 -23.08 -28.82 -13.95
N ILE A 26 -23.11 -29.49 -12.81
CA ILE A 26 -22.05 -29.46 -11.80
C ILE A 26 -21.27 -30.77 -11.78
N ASN A 27 -19.98 -30.71 -11.48
CA ASN A 27 -19.13 -31.87 -11.24
C ASN A 27 -19.02 -32.14 -9.74
N LYS A 28 -18.55 -33.33 -9.38
CA LYS A 28 -18.08 -33.60 -8.02
C LYS A 28 -16.97 -32.60 -7.64
N ASP A 29 -17.03 -32.13 -6.40
CA ASP A 29 -16.13 -31.17 -5.76
C ASP A 29 -16.21 -29.71 -6.29
N ASP A 30 -17.17 -29.37 -7.17
CA ASP A 30 -17.47 -27.97 -7.57
C ASP A 30 -18.24 -27.22 -6.46
N ASN A 31 -17.91 -25.95 -6.19
CA ASN A 31 -18.59 -25.12 -5.18
C ASN A 31 -20.03 -24.76 -5.58
N ILE A 32 -20.99 -24.97 -4.66
CA ILE A 32 -22.41 -24.73 -4.93
C ILE A 32 -22.97 -23.51 -4.19
N VAL A 33 -22.67 -23.40 -2.89
CA VAL A 33 -23.24 -22.37 -1.99
C VAL A 33 -22.15 -21.89 -1.02
N LEU A 34 -22.12 -20.59 -0.74
CA LEU A 34 -21.30 -19.98 0.30
C LEU A 34 -22.17 -19.73 1.54
N LEU A 35 -21.81 -20.37 2.65
CA LEU A 35 -22.45 -20.21 3.94
C LEU A 35 -21.59 -19.31 4.83
N GLU A 36 -22.22 -18.47 5.66
CA GLU A 36 -21.55 -17.52 6.54
C GLU A 36 -21.96 -17.74 8.00
N SER A 37 -20.97 -17.81 8.89
CA SER A 37 -21.15 -18.05 10.32
C SER A 37 -20.39 -17.01 11.16
N ASP A 38 -20.63 -17.00 12.47
CA ASP A 38 -20.02 -16.06 13.42
C ASP A 38 -18.48 -16.12 13.50
N LYS A 39 -17.86 -17.19 12.96
CA LYS A 39 -16.41 -17.45 13.02
C LYS A 39 -15.75 -17.68 11.65
N ALA A 40 -16.50 -18.09 10.63
CA ALA A 40 -15.95 -18.37 9.29
C ALA A 40 -17.01 -18.35 8.19
N SER A 41 -16.61 -18.01 6.96
CA SER A 41 -17.34 -18.34 5.73
C SER A 41 -16.89 -19.73 5.25
N VAL A 42 -17.84 -20.58 4.86
CA VAL A 42 -17.59 -21.98 4.45
C VAL A 42 -18.24 -22.22 3.09
N GLU A 43 -17.44 -22.67 2.12
CA GLU A 43 -17.91 -23.09 0.80
C GLU A 43 -18.40 -24.55 0.87
N VAL A 44 -19.59 -24.83 0.33
CA VAL A 44 -20.14 -26.20 0.25
C VAL A 44 -19.88 -26.78 -1.15
N PRO A 45 -18.97 -27.77 -1.28
CA PRO A 45 -18.67 -28.43 -2.55
C PRO A 45 -19.70 -29.52 -2.89
N SER A 46 -19.83 -29.83 -4.17
CA SER A 46 -20.75 -30.86 -4.67
C SER A 46 -20.28 -32.28 -4.33
N SER A 47 -21.18 -33.07 -3.74
CA SER A 47 -20.92 -34.49 -3.47
C SER A 47 -20.98 -35.38 -4.71
N ALA A 48 -21.53 -34.91 -5.84
CA ALA A 48 -21.74 -35.71 -7.05
C ALA A 48 -21.86 -34.88 -8.35
N THR A 49 -21.67 -35.53 -9.50
CA THR A 49 -21.83 -34.92 -10.83
C THR A 49 -23.27 -35.06 -11.32
N GLY A 50 -23.86 -33.99 -11.85
CA GLY A 50 -25.22 -34.00 -12.41
C GLY A 50 -25.75 -32.62 -12.78
N THR A 51 -26.99 -32.56 -13.28
CA THR A 51 -27.68 -31.31 -13.62
C THR A 51 -28.56 -30.84 -12.46
N VAL A 52 -28.50 -29.56 -12.09
CA VAL A 52 -29.32 -28.98 -11.01
C VAL A 52 -30.79 -28.92 -11.43
N LYS A 53 -31.66 -29.63 -10.69
CA LYS A 53 -33.10 -29.75 -10.98
C LYS A 53 -33.95 -28.79 -10.17
N SER A 54 -33.59 -28.60 -8.90
CA SER A 54 -34.23 -27.65 -7.99
C SER A 54 -33.22 -27.15 -6.95
N ILE A 55 -33.30 -25.88 -6.60
CA ILE A 55 -32.60 -25.25 -5.48
C ILE A 55 -33.67 -24.99 -4.41
N LEU A 56 -33.47 -25.50 -3.19
CA LEU A 56 -34.48 -25.46 -2.12
C LEU A 56 -34.22 -24.37 -1.08
N VAL A 57 -33.11 -23.64 -1.21
CA VAL A 57 -32.69 -22.53 -0.34
C VAL A 57 -32.60 -21.21 -1.10
N SER A 58 -32.85 -20.11 -0.39
CA SER A 58 -32.73 -18.72 -0.85
C SER A 58 -31.55 -18.03 -0.18
N VAL A 59 -31.08 -16.93 -0.76
CA VAL A 59 -30.09 -16.04 -0.12
C VAL A 59 -30.74 -15.39 1.11
N GLY A 60 -30.09 -15.49 2.27
CA GLY A 60 -30.61 -15.09 3.58
C GLY A 60 -31.34 -16.18 4.37
N ASP A 61 -31.47 -17.40 3.85
CA ASP A 61 -32.00 -18.53 4.64
C ASP A 61 -30.96 -19.06 5.63
N THR A 62 -31.39 -19.39 6.85
CA THR A 62 -30.55 -20.04 7.87
C THR A 62 -30.62 -21.57 7.74
N VAL A 63 -29.46 -22.24 7.70
CA VAL A 63 -29.33 -23.69 7.57
C VAL A 63 -28.45 -24.29 8.68
N SER A 64 -28.76 -25.53 9.06
CA SER A 64 -28.02 -26.36 10.02
C SER A 64 -27.58 -27.67 9.34
N GLU A 65 -26.71 -28.46 9.99
CA GLU A 65 -26.19 -29.73 9.46
C GLU A 65 -27.30 -30.67 8.91
N GLY A 66 -27.02 -31.36 7.81
CA GLY A 66 -27.93 -32.34 7.19
C GLY A 66 -29.14 -31.79 6.41
N VAL A 67 -29.35 -30.47 6.34
CA VAL A 67 -30.43 -29.85 5.55
C VAL A 67 -30.19 -30.01 4.04
N VAL A 68 -31.23 -30.33 3.27
CA VAL A 68 -31.17 -30.43 1.79
C VAL A 68 -31.07 -29.04 1.18
N LEU A 69 -30.02 -28.81 0.39
CA LEU A 69 -29.76 -27.57 -0.33
C LEU A 69 -30.30 -27.62 -1.77
N LEU A 70 -29.97 -28.71 -2.49
CA LEU A 70 -30.26 -28.86 -3.92
C LEU A 70 -30.63 -30.30 -4.28
N ASP A 71 -31.47 -30.46 -5.31
CA ASP A 71 -31.66 -31.70 -6.06
C ASP A 71 -30.87 -31.69 -7.36
N ILE A 72 -30.11 -32.77 -7.61
CA ILE A 72 -29.43 -33.00 -8.90
C ILE A 72 -29.92 -34.28 -9.60
N GLU A 73 -29.91 -34.25 -10.93
CA GLU A 73 -30.17 -35.38 -11.81
C GLU A 73 -28.84 -35.90 -12.39
N ALA A 74 -28.41 -37.07 -11.93
CA ALA A 74 -27.11 -37.64 -12.29
C ALA A 74 -27.15 -38.19 -13.73
N SER A 75 -26.22 -37.74 -14.57
CA SER A 75 -26.03 -38.29 -15.92
C SER A 75 -24.90 -39.33 -15.89
N GLU A 76 -25.24 -40.60 -16.03
CA GLU A 76 -24.23 -41.66 -16.15
C GLU A 76 -23.44 -41.54 -17.47
N THR A 77 -22.16 -41.86 -17.41
CA THR A 77 -21.22 -41.71 -18.55
C THR A 77 -21.50 -42.73 -19.65
N ILE A 78 -22.01 -42.27 -20.79
CA ILE A 78 -22.05 -43.06 -22.02
C ILE A 78 -20.61 -43.16 -22.57
N GLN A 79 -19.96 -44.31 -22.37
CA GLN A 79 -18.85 -44.73 -23.24
C GLN A 79 -19.39 -45.37 -24.53
N PRO A 80 -18.71 -45.21 -25.68
CA PRO A 80 -19.23 -45.63 -26.97
C PRO A 80 -19.10 -47.15 -27.20
N ASN A 81 -20.07 -47.74 -27.90
CA ASN A 81 -19.86 -48.97 -28.67
C ASN A 81 -20.91 -49.15 -29.79
N GLU A 82 -20.52 -49.88 -30.82
CA GLU A 82 -21.39 -50.28 -31.96
C GLU A 82 -22.26 -51.52 -31.63
N PRO A 83 -23.28 -51.85 -32.45
CA PRO A 83 -24.53 -52.43 -31.93
C PRO A 83 -24.69 -53.96 -32.07
N SER A 84 -25.49 -54.58 -31.18
CA SER A 84 -26.55 -55.53 -31.57
C SER A 84 -27.54 -55.87 -30.44
N THR A 85 -28.83 -55.65 -30.73
CA THR A 85 -30.05 -56.43 -30.41
C THR A 85 -30.15 -57.42 -29.21
N ALA A 86 -31.30 -57.35 -28.53
CA ALA A 86 -32.12 -58.42 -27.93
C ALA A 86 -32.04 -58.78 -26.41
N GLU A 87 -33.09 -58.34 -25.69
CA GLU A 87 -33.99 -59.12 -24.81
C GLU A 87 -33.57 -59.75 -23.44
N GLN A 88 -34.22 -59.24 -22.38
CA GLN A 88 -34.98 -59.95 -21.33
C GLN A 88 -34.30 -60.70 -20.13
N ASN A 89 -34.61 -60.18 -18.93
CA ASN A 89 -35.36 -60.82 -17.81
C ASN A 89 -34.71 -61.39 -16.51
N VAL A 90 -35.26 -60.85 -15.39
CA VAL A 90 -35.51 -61.34 -13.99
C VAL A 90 -34.44 -61.93 -13.02
N ASP A 91 -34.36 -61.24 -11.86
CA ASP A 91 -34.65 -61.69 -10.47
C ASP A 91 -33.59 -61.95 -9.36
N GLU A 92 -34.10 -61.66 -8.14
CA GLU A 92 -33.80 -62.09 -6.76
C GLU A 92 -32.46 -61.83 -6.00
N GLN A 93 -32.67 -61.70 -4.68
CA GLN A 93 -31.73 -61.45 -3.57
C GLN A 93 -31.80 -62.71 -2.61
N PRO A 94 -31.42 -62.76 -1.30
CA PRO A 94 -30.59 -61.88 -0.43
C PRO A 94 -29.59 -62.58 0.56
N LYS A 95 -28.79 -61.75 1.29
CA LYS A 95 -28.32 -61.93 2.72
C LYS A 95 -27.24 -63.01 3.06
N PRO A 96 -26.68 -63.11 4.31
CA PRO A 96 -26.54 -62.15 5.46
C PRO A 96 -25.21 -62.17 6.33
N ALA A 97 -24.90 -61.04 7.02
CA ALA A 97 -24.23 -60.89 8.38
C ALA A 97 -22.76 -61.42 8.62
N LYS A 98 -21.99 -61.19 9.73
CA LYS A 98 -22.27 -60.82 11.16
C LYS A 98 -21.02 -60.43 12.05
N ASN A 99 -21.08 -59.30 12.80
CA ASN A 99 -20.64 -58.93 14.21
C ASN A 99 -19.27 -59.30 14.93
N THR A 100 -18.87 -58.41 15.90
CA THR A 100 -17.99 -58.58 17.15
C THR A 100 -16.44 -58.71 16.99
N GLU A 101 -15.51 -58.39 17.94
CA GLU A 101 -15.50 -58.16 19.43
C GLU A 101 -14.28 -57.27 19.94
N GLN A 102 -13.95 -57.27 21.26
CA GLN A 102 -12.86 -56.52 21.99
C GLN A 102 -12.41 -57.33 23.26
N PRO A 103 -11.78 -56.88 24.41
CA PRO A 103 -11.28 -55.55 24.89
C PRO A 103 -9.89 -55.51 25.66
N ALA A 104 -9.50 -54.31 26.15
CA ALA A 104 -8.60 -54.00 27.31
C ALA A 104 -7.07 -54.29 27.22
N LYS A 105 -6.15 -53.83 28.10
CA LYS A 105 -6.07 -53.17 29.46
C LYS A 105 -4.71 -52.39 29.52
N THR A 106 -4.26 -51.45 30.37
CA THR A 106 -4.66 -50.38 31.37
C THR A 106 -3.34 -49.64 31.78
N GLU A 107 -3.01 -48.91 32.87
CA GLU A 107 -3.48 -48.33 34.18
C GLU A 107 -2.35 -47.34 34.63
N SER A 108 -2.37 -46.38 35.59
CA SER A 108 -3.33 -45.69 36.48
C SER A 108 -2.64 -44.47 37.18
N ALA A 109 -3.38 -43.60 37.90
CA ALA A 109 -3.03 -42.73 39.08
C ALA A 109 -1.73 -41.85 39.12
N GLU A 110 -1.60 -40.67 39.78
CA GLU A 110 -2.41 -39.55 40.33
C GLU A 110 -1.39 -38.48 40.87
N VAL A 111 -1.61 -37.29 41.48
CA VAL A 111 -2.70 -36.46 42.08
C VAL A 111 -2.34 -34.93 41.90
N PRO A 112 -3.22 -33.93 42.16
CA PRO A 112 -3.04 -32.51 41.75
C PRO A 112 -2.54 -31.48 42.81
N VAL A 113 -2.12 -30.27 42.38
CA VAL A 113 -1.87 -29.06 43.23
C VAL A 113 -2.33 -27.72 42.57
N THR A 114 -3.17 -26.99 43.33
CA THR A 114 -3.36 -25.51 43.46
C THR A 114 -3.13 -24.49 42.30
N ASN A 115 -4.08 -23.55 42.19
CA ASN A 115 -3.92 -22.25 41.51
C ASN A 115 -2.74 -21.40 42.01
N ALA A 116 -2.15 -20.62 41.10
CA ALA A 116 -1.44 -19.36 41.38
C ALA A 116 -1.84 -18.30 40.33
N PRO A 117 -1.92 -16.99 40.68
CA PRO A 117 -2.44 -15.96 39.77
C PRO A 117 -1.40 -15.45 38.76
N ALA A 118 -1.87 -14.89 37.65
CA ALA A 118 -1.06 -14.05 36.77
C ALA A 118 -0.62 -12.78 37.53
N ALA A 119 0.65 -12.41 37.42
CA ALA A 119 1.21 -11.27 38.12
C ALA A 119 1.03 -9.97 37.32
N THR A 120 0.01 -9.19 37.68
CA THR A 120 -0.11 -7.79 37.23
C THR A 120 0.94 -6.95 37.95
N VAL A 121 1.82 -6.30 37.21
CA VAL A 121 2.86 -5.42 37.77
C VAL A 121 2.47 -3.97 37.51
N THR A 122 2.40 -3.17 38.57
CA THR A 122 2.27 -1.71 38.49
C THR A 122 3.65 -1.10 38.30
N HIS A 123 3.78 -0.15 37.37
CA HIS A 123 5.02 0.56 37.11
C HIS A 123 4.88 2.06 37.39
N ALA A 124 5.88 2.57 38.10
CA ALA A 124 6.03 3.97 38.47
C ALA A 124 6.81 4.76 37.41
N LEU A 125 6.54 6.06 37.33
CA LEU A 125 7.23 7.01 36.46
C LEU A 125 8.73 7.09 36.79
N PRO A 126 9.62 6.96 35.78
CA PRO A 126 11.05 7.25 35.92
C PRO A 126 11.31 8.70 36.39
N ASP A 127 12.55 8.98 36.79
CA ASP A 127 12.98 10.34 37.16
C ASP A 127 12.92 11.28 35.93
N LEU A 128 12.06 12.30 36.01
CA LEU A 128 11.85 13.30 34.96
C LEU A 128 12.83 14.48 35.04
N GLY A 129 13.73 14.52 36.04
CA GLY A 129 14.68 15.61 36.27
C GLY A 129 14.05 16.91 36.82
N VAL A 130 12.76 16.87 37.16
CA VAL A 130 11.95 17.95 37.77
C VAL A 130 10.96 17.36 38.77
N ASP A 131 10.50 18.14 39.76
CA ASP A 131 9.63 17.63 40.84
C ASP A 131 8.15 17.40 40.41
N GLU A 132 7.67 18.15 39.43
CA GLU A 132 6.32 18.06 38.83
C GLU A 132 6.41 18.28 37.30
N ALA A 133 5.59 17.55 36.54
CA ALA A 133 5.38 17.75 35.11
C ALA A 133 3.92 17.45 34.69
N GLU A 134 3.54 17.76 33.45
CA GLU A 134 2.17 17.59 32.94
C GLU A 134 2.11 16.61 31.76
N VAL A 135 1.15 15.69 31.74
CA VAL A 135 1.02 14.68 30.67
C VAL A 135 0.43 15.34 29.43
N ALA A 136 1.26 15.61 28.42
CA ALA A 136 0.85 16.26 27.18
C ALA A 136 0.06 15.30 26.26
N GLU A 137 0.53 14.07 26.07
CA GLU A 137 -0.15 13.06 25.25
C GLU A 137 0.06 11.63 25.75
N VAL A 138 -0.98 10.80 25.58
CA VAL A 138 -1.00 9.37 25.90
C VAL A 138 -1.08 8.59 24.58
N MET A 139 -0.02 7.87 24.23
CA MET A 139 0.14 7.22 22.92
C MET A 139 -0.38 5.77 22.86
N VAL A 140 -0.81 5.21 23.99
CA VAL A 140 -1.20 3.80 24.13
C VAL A 140 -2.57 3.67 24.82
N LYS A 141 -3.40 2.71 24.37
CA LYS A 141 -4.74 2.47 24.91
C LYS A 141 -4.80 1.24 25.81
N GLU A 142 -5.76 1.21 26.74
CA GLU A 142 -6.01 0.03 27.57
C GLU A 142 -6.34 -1.19 26.70
N GLY A 143 -5.77 -2.35 27.07
CA GLY A 143 -5.85 -3.59 26.31
C GLY A 143 -4.85 -3.74 25.16
N GLN A 144 -4.10 -2.69 24.81
CA GLN A 144 -3.04 -2.74 23.80
C GLN A 144 -1.83 -3.55 24.30
N LEU A 145 -1.13 -4.20 23.36
CA LEU A 145 0.15 -4.87 23.62
C LEU A 145 1.28 -3.89 23.31
N VAL A 146 2.23 -3.75 24.24
CA VAL A 146 3.42 -2.90 24.11
C VAL A 146 4.69 -3.74 24.19
N GLU A 147 5.73 -3.31 23.47
CA GLU A 147 7.08 -3.85 23.58
C GLU A 147 7.91 -2.98 24.53
N ALA A 148 8.92 -3.55 25.20
CA ALA A 148 9.84 -2.79 26.05
C ALA A 148 10.54 -1.68 25.25
N GLU A 149 10.87 -0.59 25.92
CA GLU A 149 11.42 0.66 25.36
C GLU A 149 10.48 1.45 24.42
N GLN A 150 9.28 0.95 24.09
CA GLN A 150 8.29 1.69 23.30
C GLN A 150 7.71 2.89 24.07
N SER A 151 7.73 4.10 23.50
CA SER A 151 7.15 5.31 24.11
C SER A 151 5.65 5.14 24.41
N ILE A 152 5.24 5.36 25.67
CA ILE A 152 3.84 5.25 26.12
C ILE A 152 3.22 6.64 26.34
N LEU A 153 3.96 7.55 26.98
CA LEU A 153 3.54 8.91 27.30
C LEU A 153 4.53 9.93 26.75
N LEU A 154 4.01 11.10 26.35
CA LEU A 154 4.77 12.34 26.19
C LEU A 154 4.41 13.28 27.35
N ILE A 155 5.42 13.70 28.09
CA ILE A 155 5.28 14.58 29.27
C ILE A 155 5.97 15.91 28.96
N GLU A 156 5.32 17.02 29.30
CA GLU A 156 5.86 18.36 29.13
C GLU A 156 6.22 19.00 30.48
N SER A 157 7.36 19.67 30.52
CA SER A 157 7.86 20.43 31.66
C SER A 157 8.36 21.80 31.21
N ASP A 158 8.52 22.74 32.15
CA ASP A 158 9.04 24.11 31.95
C ASP A 158 10.44 24.19 31.30
N LYS A 159 11.09 23.06 31.01
CA LYS A 159 12.44 22.98 30.42
C LYS A 159 12.61 21.99 29.27
N ALA A 160 11.77 20.95 29.19
CA ALA A 160 11.82 19.95 28.13
C ALA A 160 10.52 19.14 28.03
N SER A 161 10.19 18.70 26.82
CA SER A 161 9.30 17.55 26.61
C SER A 161 10.12 16.25 26.71
N VAL A 162 9.61 15.24 27.42
CA VAL A 162 10.28 13.97 27.67
C VAL A 162 9.32 12.82 27.36
N GLU A 163 9.77 11.85 26.56
CA GLU A 163 9.04 10.62 26.31
C GLU A 163 9.31 9.59 27.41
N VAL A 164 8.27 8.92 27.89
CA VAL A 164 8.37 7.83 28.88
C VAL A 164 8.25 6.48 28.17
N PRO A 165 9.34 5.68 28.10
CA PRO A 165 9.35 4.38 27.46
C PRO A 165 8.71 3.28 28.34
N ALA A 166 8.27 2.20 27.68
CA ALA A 166 7.70 1.02 28.32
C ALA A 166 8.76 0.25 29.14
N PRO A 167 8.55 0.00 30.44
CA PRO A 167 9.53 -0.70 31.28
C PRO A 167 9.59 -2.22 31.03
N VAL A 168 8.52 -2.82 30.48
CA VAL A 168 8.45 -4.25 30.14
C VAL A 168 7.53 -4.47 28.94
N SER A 169 7.82 -5.50 28.12
CA SER A 169 6.89 -5.98 27.10
C SER A 169 5.70 -6.71 27.75
N GLY A 170 4.48 -6.38 27.34
CA GLY A 170 3.28 -7.01 27.89
C GLY A 170 1.99 -6.36 27.42
N LYS A 171 0.86 -6.79 28.01
CA LYS A 171 -0.45 -6.20 27.74
C LYS A 171 -0.77 -5.13 28.77
N VAL A 172 -1.16 -3.94 28.31
CA VAL A 172 -1.62 -2.86 29.18
C VAL A 172 -2.99 -3.24 29.75
N VAL A 173 -3.03 -3.51 31.06
CA VAL A 173 -4.26 -3.88 31.77
C VAL A 173 -5.06 -2.64 32.14
N LYS A 174 -4.37 -1.58 32.57
CA LYS A 174 -4.97 -0.31 32.97
C LYS A 174 -3.96 0.85 32.87
N LEU A 175 -4.43 2.04 32.51
CA LEU A 175 -3.70 3.29 32.64
C LEU A 175 -4.22 4.10 33.85
N LEU A 176 -3.33 4.75 34.59
CA LEU A 176 -3.67 5.46 35.84
C LEU A 176 -3.62 7.00 35.71
N VAL A 177 -3.25 7.50 34.53
CA VAL A 177 -3.06 8.93 34.22
C VAL A 177 -3.69 9.27 32.87
N ASN A 178 -4.21 10.49 32.72
CA ASN A 178 -4.85 11.02 31.52
C ASN A 178 -4.03 12.20 30.96
N ALA A 179 -4.29 12.58 29.71
CA ALA A 179 -3.72 13.82 29.16
C ALA A 179 -4.28 15.04 29.94
N GLY A 180 -3.38 15.93 30.37
CA GLY A 180 -3.66 17.06 31.26
C GLY A 180 -3.57 16.76 32.76
N ASP A 181 -3.26 15.53 33.17
CA ASP A 181 -2.95 15.25 34.58
C ASP A 181 -1.53 15.69 34.94
N LYS A 182 -1.37 16.25 36.15
CA LYS A 182 -0.06 16.50 36.77
C LYS A 182 0.51 15.22 37.38
N VAL A 183 1.80 15.00 37.18
CA VAL A 183 2.53 13.82 37.68
C VAL A 183 3.87 14.18 38.33
N SER A 184 4.28 13.36 39.29
CA SER A 184 5.58 13.46 39.99
C SER A 184 6.40 12.18 39.86
N ASN A 185 7.71 12.30 40.05
CA ASN A 185 8.66 11.18 39.99
C ASN A 185 8.24 10.02 40.92
N GLY A 186 8.22 8.80 40.41
CA GLY A 186 7.84 7.62 41.18
C GLY A 186 6.32 7.41 41.36
N GLN A 187 5.45 8.16 40.68
CA GLN A 187 4.00 7.93 40.67
C GLN A 187 3.62 6.77 39.74
N ASP A 188 2.74 5.87 40.19
CA ASP A 188 2.20 4.76 39.39
C ASP A 188 1.39 5.27 38.18
N PHE A 189 1.78 4.90 36.96
CA PHE A 189 1.14 5.36 35.73
C PHE A 189 0.49 4.24 34.89
N ILE A 190 0.96 3.00 35.01
CA ILE A 190 0.50 1.88 34.18
C ILE A 190 0.54 0.54 34.93
N ILE A 191 -0.41 -0.35 34.62
CA ILE A 191 -0.39 -1.76 35.03
C ILE A 191 -0.22 -2.63 33.80
N ILE A 192 0.81 -3.47 33.78
CA ILE A 192 1.16 -4.35 32.66
C ILE A 192 1.11 -5.82 33.12
N GLU A 193 0.53 -6.68 32.27
CA GLU A 193 0.62 -8.14 32.38
C GLU A 193 1.76 -8.63 31.49
N GLY A 194 2.87 -9.05 32.11
CA GLY A 194 4.13 -9.38 31.43
C GLY A 194 4.33 -10.89 31.21
N VAL A 195 4.99 -11.25 30.11
CA VAL A 195 5.38 -12.64 29.80
C VAL A 195 6.89 -12.80 29.96
N THR A 196 7.32 -13.40 31.07
CA THR A 196 8.74 -13.55 31.40
C THR A 196 9.47 -14.52 30.47
N LYS A 197 10.60 -14.09 29.89
CA LYS A 197 11.59 -14.96 29.24
C LYS A 197 12.97 -14.66 29.86
N ALA A 198 13.75 -15.70 30.12
CA ALA A 198 14.92 -15.62 31.00
C ALA A 198 16.17 -14.94 30.38
N ASP A 199 17.01 -14.42 31.26
CA ASP A 199 18.16 -13.52 31.01
C ASP A 199 19.47 -14.23 30.62
N THR A 200 20.37 -13.54 29.91
CA THR A 200 21.83 -13.79 29.93
C THR A 200 22.65 -12.56 29.49
N GLN A 201 23.50 -12.04 30.38
CA GLN A 201 24.44 -10.90 30.20
C GLN A 201 25.78 -11.38 29.56
N SER A 202 26.85 -10.62 29.22
CA SER A 202 27.38 -9.23 29.41
C SER A 202 28.52 -9.00 28.35
N VAL A 203 29.42 -7.99 28.24
CA VAL A 203 29.79 -6.74 28.96
C VAL A 203 30.64 -5.81 28.02
N ASP A 204 30.81 -4.51 28.34
CA ASP A 204 31.85 -3.50 27.94
C ASP A 204 32.26 -3.27 26.45
N THR A 205 32.47 -2.02 25.99
CA THR A 205 33.68 -1.21 26.30
C THR A 205 33.52 0.31 26.04
N THR A 206 34.35 1.09 26.73
CA THR A 206 34.45 2.56 26.96
C THR A 206 34.43 3.54 25.77
N ALA A 207 34.13 4.82 26.07
CA ALA A 207 34.20 6.01 25.19
C ALA A 207 35.51 6.82 25.32
N THR A 208 35.72 7.84 24.46
CA THR A 208 36.58 9.04 24.67
C THR A 208 36.20 10.16 23.68
N THR A 209 36.55 11.42 24.00
CA THR A 209 36.01 12.68 23.45
C THR A 209 36.95 13.50 22.53
N GLU A 210 36.32 14.45 21.81
CA GLU A 210 36.84 15.78 21.36
C GLU A 210 37.99 15.93 20.33
N GLY A 211 37.80 16.94 19.45
CA GLY A 211 38.80 17.48 18.50
C GLY A 211 38.18 18.61 17.66
N LYS A 212 38.85 19.79 17.56
CA LYS A 212 38.24 21.06 17.09
C LYS A 212 39.20 21.87 16.20
N ALA A 213 38.70 22.96 15.59
CA ALA A 213 39.37 23.96 14.73
C ALA A 213 39.57 23.53 13.25
N THR A 214 38.96 24.13 12.21
CA THR A 214 38.87 25.52 11.68
C THR A 214 40.11 26.05 10.94
N GLN A 215 39.96 26.41 9.66
CA GLN A 215 40.45 27.68 9.10
C GLN A 215 39.82 28.01 7.73
N ASP A 216 39.56 29.30 7.48
CA ASP A 216 39.10 29.89 6.22
C ASP A 216 40.24 30.05 5.19
N VAL A 217 39.92 30.12 3.88
CA VAL A 217 40.33 31.24 2.99
C VAL A 217 39.32 31.44 1.83
N LYS A 218 38.83 32.67 1.67
CA LYS A 218 38.45 33.38 0.42
C LYS A 218 39.06 34.81 0.54
N PRO A 219 39.04 35.76 -0.43
CA PRO A 219 38.21 35.91 -1.65
C PRO A 219 38.84 35.18 -2.89
N THR A 220 38.85 35.62 -4.17
CA THR A 220 38.64 36.92 -4.84
C THR A 220 38.14 36.75 -6.29
N SER A 221 37.72 37.84 -6.92
CA SER A 221 37.22 37.96 -8.31
C SER A 221 38.29 38.49 -9.28
N VAL A 222 38.13 38.22 -10.58
CA VAL A 222 38.39 39.21 -11.65
C VAL A 222 37.19 39.21 -12.60
N GLN A 223 36.78 40.39 -13.07
CA GLN A 223 35.58 40.61 -13.85
C GLN A 223 35.88 41.60 -14.99
N ASN A 224 35.47 41.28 -16.23
CA ASN A 224 34.84 42.22 -17.17
C ASN A 224 34.15 41.44 -18.31
N THR A 225 32.95 41.74 -18.84
CA THR A 225 32.39 42.99 -19.44
C THR A 225 33.18 43.36 -20.72
N GLU A 226 32.62 43.68 -21.90
CA GLU A 226 31.36 44.36 -22.30
C GLU A 226 30.84 43.82 -23.68
N THR A 227 29.79 44.31 -24.38
CA THR A 227 28.90 45.49 -24.26
C THR A 227 27.53 45.25 -24.98
N THR A 228 26.43 45.82 -24.44
CA THR A 228 25.22 46.45 -25.08
C THR A 228 24.57 45.91 -26.39
N THR A 229 23.25 46.04 -26.62
CA THR A 229 22.50 47.32 -26.58
C THR A 229 20.96 47.20 -26.49
N ASN A 230 20.36 47.94 -25.55
CA ASN A 230 19.06 48.65 -25.47
C ASN A 230 17.87 48.28 -26.41
N GLN A 231 16.59 48.41 -26.01
CA GLN A 231 15.94 49.47 -25.20
C GLN A 231 15.01 48.86 -24.11
N LYS A 232 14.87 49.42 -22.89
CA LYS A 232 14.18 50.69 -22.46
C LYS A 232 12.64 50.62 -22.70
N GLU A 233 11.74 51.07 -21.81
CA GLU A 233 11.87 52.17 -20.83
C GLU A 233 10.84 52.20 -19.67
N SER A 234 11.33 52.35 -18.41
CA SER A 234 10.64 52.88 -17.20
C SER A 234 9.40 52.13 -16.63
N SER A 235 9.03 52.25 -15.34
CA SER A 235 9.44 53.21 -14.29
C SER A 235 9.54 52.64 -12.86
N THR A 236 10.29 53.40 -12.04
CA THR A 236 10.51 53.37 -10.57
C THR A 236 9.24 53.55 -9.70
N ALA A 237 9.19 53.20 -8.40
CA ALA A 237 10.14 52.55 -7.48
C ALA A 237 9.48 52.07 -6.15
N ASN A 238 10.22 51.24 -5.40
CA ASN A 238 10.21 50.94 -3.95
C ASN A 238 9.02 51.34 -3.05
N ILE A 239 8.59 50.40 -2.20
CA ILE A 239 8.73 50.48 -0.73
C ILE A 239 8.75 49.06 -0.14
N VAL A 240 9.43 48.86 1.01
CA VAL A 240 9.46 47.59 1.76
C VAL A 240 8.78 47.80 3.12
N ALA A 241 7.63 47.14 3.32
CA ALA A 241 6.83 47.06 4.56
C ALA A 241 5.55 46.24 4.24
N ASP A 242 4.93 45.47 5.12
CA ASP A 242 5.36 44.87 6.39
C ASP A 242 4.49 43.61 6.62
N ALA A 243 4.92 42.65 7.46
CA ALA A 243 4.30 41.35 7.64
C ALA A 243 3.61 41.18 9.01
N GLU A 244 2.81 42.17 9.45
CA GLU A 244 2.24 42.20 10.81
C GLU A 244 0.71 42.02 10.90
N SER A 245 0.31 40.84 11.41
CA SER A 245 -0.94 40.52 12.13
C SER A 245 -2.33 40.77 11.50
N ALA A 246 -3.28 39.88 11.81
CA ALA A 246 -4.67 39.95 11.34
C ALA A 246 -5.54 40.93 12.16
N LYS A 247 -5.24 42.24 12.10
CA LYS A 247 -6.09 43.32 12.64
C LYS A 247 -6.46 44.32 11.56
N LEU A 248 -7.74 44.72 11.51
CA LEU A 248 -8.20 45.79 10.61
C LEU A 248 -7.62 47.13 11.06
N THR A 249 -7.13 47.93 10.11
CA THR A 249 -6.63 49.29 10.41
C THR A 249 -7.79 50.23 10.77
N GLU A 250 -7.54 51.25 11.60
CA GLU A 250 -8.61 52.18 12.04
C GLU A 250 -9.35 52.83 10.85
N VAL A 251 -8.67 53.06 9.72
CA VAL A 251 -9.26 53.61 8.49
C VAL A 251 -10.30 52.65 7.90
N GLN A 252 -9.99 51.34 7.82
CA GLN A 252 -10.91 50.31 7.31
C GLN A 252 -12.12 50.13 8.23
N VAL A 253 -11.92 50.21 9.55
CA VAL A 253 -13.00 50.16 10.54
C VAL A 253 -13.89 51.41 10.43
N ASN A 254 -13.31 52.60 10.34
CA ASN A 254 -14.06 53.86 10.24
C ASN A 254 -14.94 53.94 8.99
N ALA A 255 -14.49 53.45 7.83
CA ALA A 255 -15.31 53.40 6.62
C ALA A 255 -16.59 52.58 6.83
N LYS A 256 -16.44 51.35 7.36
CA LYS A 256 -17.53 50.41 7.65
C LYS A 256 -18.48 50.87 8.77
N LEU A 257 -18.02 51.75 9.66
CA LEU A 257 -18.84 52.33 10.73
C LEU A 257 -19.95 53.26 10.22
N THR A 258 -19.92 53.69 8.95
CA THR A 258 -20.87 54.67 8.40
C THR A 258 -22.27 54.09 8.26
N GLU A 259 -22.39 52.84 7.81
CA GLU A 259 -23.66 52.21 7.40
C GLU A 259 -24.42 51.55 8.55
N VAL A 260 -23.77 51.32 9.71
CA VAL A 260 -24.32 50.48 10.79
C VAL A 260 -24.85 51.30 11.97
N TYR A 261 -26.08 51.03 12.39
CA TYR A 261 -26.76 51.72 13.49
C TYR A 261 -26.22 51.30 14.88
N ALA A 262 -25.09 51.90 15.28
CA ALA A 262 -24.41 51.64 16.55
C ALA A 262 -24.12 52.97 17.28
N GLY A 263 -24.24 52.96 18.62
CA GLY A 263 -24.02 54.17 19.43
C GLY A 263 -22.53 54.57 19.54
N PRO A 264 -22.20 55.85 19.81
CA PRO A 264 -20.80 56.33 19.85
C PRO A 264 -19.88 55.54 20.80
N ALA A 265 -20.37 55.11 21.95
CA ALA A 265 -19.61 54.29 22.90
C ALA A 265 -19.30 52.88 22.35
N VAL A 266 -20.23 52.28 21.60
CA VAL A 266 -20.04 50.97 20.94
C VAL A 266 -19.08 51.12 19.76
N ARG A 267 -19.21 52.19 18.96
CA ARG A 267 -18.28 52.57 17.88
C ARG A 267 -16.86 52.89 18.37
N LYS A 268 -16.67 53.30 19.64
CA LYS A 268 -15.35 53.42 20.27
C LYS A 268 -14.81 52.06 20.72
N LEU A 269 -15.64 51.27 21.42
CA LEU A 269 -15.27 49.94 21.91
C LEU A 269 -14.85 48.99 20.78
N ALA A 270 -15.58 48.99 19.66
CA ALA A 270 -15.27 48.16 18.50
C ALA A 270 -13.87 48.42 17.93
N ARG A 271 -13.44 49.69 17.85
CA ARG A 271 -12.07 50.05 17.42
C ARG A 271 -11.02 49.59 18.42
N GLN A 272 -11.27 49.76 19.71
CA GLN A 272 -10.34 49.28 20.76
C GLN A 272 -10.18 47.74 20.77
N LEU A 273 -11.18 47.01 20.28
CA LEU A 273 -11.16 45.54 20.18
C LEU A 273 -10.85 45.01 18.76
N GLY A 274 -10.62 45.88 17.77
CA GLY A 274 -10.37 45.49 16.37
C GLY A 274 -11.56 44.82 15.66
N VAL A 275 -12.78 45.02 16.15
CA VAL A 275 -14.00 44.31 15.69
C VAL A 275 -14.64 45.01 14.50
N ASP A 276 -14.89 44.25 13.44
CA ASP A 276 -15.70 44.69 12.31
C ASP A 276 -17.18 44.75 12.70
N VAL A 277 -17.70 45.96 12.91
CA VAL A 277 -19.09 46.21 13.34
C VAL A 277 -20.12 45.72 12.31
N THR A 278 -19.75 45.50 11.04
CA THR A 278 -20.65 44.91 10.03
C THR A 278 -20.93 43.42 10.24
N GLN A 279 -20.12 42.74 11.06
CA GLN A 279 -20.25 41.31 11.38
C GLN A 279 -21.03 41.06 12.68
N VAL A 280 -21.44 42.12 13.40
CA VAL A 280 -22.10 42.03 14.71
C VAL A 280 -23.60 42.28 14.57
N THR A 281 -24.42 41.25 14.78
CA THR A 281 -25.90 41.37 14.81
C THR A 281 -26.35 42.15 16.05
N GLY A 282 -27.04 43.27 15.86
CA GLY A 282 -27.49 44.12 16.96
C GLY A 282 -28.82 43.70 17.58
N SER A 283 -28.86 43.52 18.91
CA SER A 283 -30.07 43.11 19.66
C SER A 283 -31.01 44.25 20.04
N GLY A 284 -30.54 45.50 19.99
CA GLY A 284 -31.30 46.67 20.41
C GLY A 284 -32.39 47.09 19.42
N LYS A 285 -33.35 47.91 19.89
CA LYS A 285 -34.45 48.44 19.07
C LYS A 285 -33.97 49.02 17.74
N ASN A 286 -34.58 48.57 16.64
CA ASN A 286 -34.20 48.81 15.24
C ASN A 286 -32.81 48.21 14.89
N ASN A 287 -32.55 46.97 15.31
CA ASN A 287 -31.30 46.21 15.11
C ASN A 287 -30.04 46.97 15.58
N ARG A 288 -30.19 47.77 16.65
CA ARG A 288 -29.13 48.62 17.17
C ARG A 288 -28.10 47.79 17.93
N ILE A 289 -26.85 47.86 17.52
CA ILE A 289 -25.75 47.15 18.20
C ILE A 289 -25.50 47.77 19.58
N GLN A 290 -25.56 46.94 20.60
CA GLN A 290 -25.27 47.23 22.00
C GLN A 290 -23.81 46.86 22.36
N LYS A 291 -23.39 47.08 23.61
CA LYS A 291 -22.07 46.62 24.06
C LYS A 291 -21.99 45.10 24.13
N ASP A 292 -23.07 44.49 24.61
CA ASP A 292 -23.11 43.08 24.98
C ASP A 292 -23.11 42.18 23.73
N ASP A 293 -23.78 42.61 22.65
CA ASP A 293 -23.68 42.01 21.30
C ASP A 293 -22.21 41.91 20.84
N LEU A 294 -21.43 42.95 21.10
CA LEU A 294 -20.04 43.07 20.65
C LEU A 294 -19.08 42.23 21.50
N PHE A 295 -19.34 42.12 22.81
CA PHE A 295 -18.65 41.18 23.70
C PHE A 295 -19.02 39.72 23.39
N ALA A 296 -20.28 39.43 23.08
CA ALA A 296 -20.73 38.10 22.67
C ALA A 296 -20.05 37.67 21.36
N PHE A 297 -19.98 38.57 20.36
CA PHE A 297 -19.26 38.32 19.11
C PHE A 297 -17.77 38.03 19.33
N VAL A 298 -17.07 38.82 20.16
CA VAL A 298 -15.66 38.57 20.50
C VAL A 298 -15.49 37.22 21.21
N LYS A 299 -16.34 36.92 22.20
CA LYS A 299 -16.31 35.64 22.92
C LYS A 299 -16.52 34.46 21.98
N GLN A 300 -17.53 34.52 21.09
CA GLN A 300 -17.77 33.50 20.08
C GLN A 300 -16.57 33.34 19.14
N ARG A 301 -15.95 34.44 18.70
CA ARG A 301 -14.78 34.44 17.80
C ARG A 301 -13.50 33.90 18.46
N MET A 302 -13.39 33.96 19.79
CA MET A 302 -12.31 33.31 20.55
C MET A 302 -12.61 31.83 20.87
N GLN A 303 -13.89 31.42 20.84
CA GLN A 303 -14.30 30.04 21.10
C GLN A 303 -14.46 29.18 19.84
N GLN A 304 -14.47 29.79 18.66
CA GLN A 304 -14.35 29.08 17.38
C GLN A 304 -12.86 29.03 16.99
N PRO A 305 -12.25 27.83 16.82
CA PRO A 305 -10.95 27.74 16.17
C PRO A 305 -11.06 28.36 14.79
N ALA A 306 -10.09 29.19 14.42
CA ALA A 306 -10.20 30.03 13.23
C ALA A 306 -10.42 29.17 12.00
N SER A 307 -11.63 29.21 11.44
CA SER A 307 -11.94 28.63 10.14
C SER A 307 -11.21 29.44 9.07
N GLN A 308 -9.92 29.16 8.90
CA GLN A 308 -9.14 29.62 7.77
C GLN A 308 -9.93 29.19 6.53
N LYS A 309 -10.47 30.16 5.80
CA LYS A 309 -10.72 29.95 4.39
C LYS A 309 -9.35 29.63 3.80
N ASN A 310 -9.12 28.36 3.53
CA ASN A 310 -7.97 27.91 2.76
C ASN A 310 -8.07 28.59 1.40
N ILE A 311 -7.38 29.73 1.27
CA ILE A 311 -6.91 30.24 -0.01
C ILE A 311 -5.82 29.24 -0.40
N SER A 312 -6.26 28.12 -0.96
CA SER A 312 -5.39 27.02 -1.38
C SER A 312 -4.62 27.46 -2.61
N SER A 313 -3.54 28.20 -2.37
CA SER A 313 -2.47 28.47 -3.34
C SER A 313 -1.62 27.22 -3.64
N GLY A 314 -1.90 26.09 -2.96
CA GLY A 314 -1.58 24.77 -3.49
C GLY A 314 -2.44 24.47 -4.71
N VAL A 315 -1.85 24.50 -5.90
CA VAL A 315 -2.49 24.10 -7.15
C VAL A 315 -2.59 22.57 -7.17
N SER A 316 -3.65 22.03 -6.55
CA SER A 316 -4.08 20.66 -6.80
C SER A 316 -4.53 20.56 -8.25
N ALA A 317 -3.66 20.04 -9.13
CA ALA A 317 -3.81 20.06 -10.58
C ALA A 317 -4.85 19.02 -11.10
N SER A 318 -6.06 19.06 -10.55
CA SER A 318 -7.22 18.39 -11.15
C SER A 318 -7.46 18.96 -12.55
N LEU A 319 -7.68 18.10 -13.53
CA LEU A 319 -8.16 18.52 -14.85
C LEU A 319 -9.45 19.33 -14.72
N PRO A 320 -9.71 20.32 -15.60
CA PRO A 320 -10.99 20.98 -15.68
C PRO A 320 -12.14 19.97 -15.84
N ALA A 321 -13.32 20.29 -15.31
CA ALA A 321 -14.51 19.49 -15.55
C ALA A 321 -14.76 19.34 -17.05
N LEU A 322 -15.10 18.12 -17.49
CA LEU A 322 -15.43 17.88 -18.90
C LEU A 322 -16.59 18.78 -19.35
N PRO A 323 -16.57 19.25 -20.61
CA PRO A 323 -17.75 19.87 -21.22
C PRO A 323 -18.97 18.96 -21.13
N ASP A 324 -20.16 19.55 -21.28
CA ASP A 324 -21.39 18.77 -21.40
C ASP A 324 -21.40 17.93 -22.68
N MET A 325 -21.01 16.67 -22.53
CA MET A 325 -20.96 15.67 -23.59
C MET A 325 -22.36 15.22 -24.06
N SER A 326 -23.46 15.60 -23.40
CA SER A 326 -24.81 15.20 -23.86
C SER A 326 -25.26 15.91 -25.15
N LYS A 327 -24.53 16.95 -25.57
CA LYS A 327 -24.82 17.77 -26.75
C LYS A 327 -24.39 17.07 -28.04
N THR A 328 -25.24 16.20 -28.55
CA THR A 328 -25.02 15.45 -29.80
C THR A 328 -24.78 16.35 -31.02
N GLU A 329 -25.36 17.57 -31.03
CA GLU A 329 -25.10 18.60 -32.04
C GLU A 329 -23.62 19.05 -32.12
N ILE A 330 -22.85 18.87 -31.03
CA ILE A 330 -21.44 19.27 -30.92
C ILE A 330 -20.52 18.04 -31.01
N TRP A 331 -20.90 16.93 -30.37
CA TRP A 331 -20.03 15.78 -30.13
C TRP A 331 -20.40 14.51 -30.93
N GLY A 332 -21.55 14.50 -31.61
CA GLY A 332 -22.10 13.30 -32.27
C GLY A 332 -22.85 12.37 -31.33
N GLU A 333 -23.20 11.17 -31.82
CA GLU A 333 -23.82 10.11 -31.01
C GLU A 333 -22.79 9.45 -30.09
N ILE A 334 -23.19 9.08 -28.87
CA ILE A 334 -22.28 8.60 -27.82
C ILE A 334 -22.86 7.36 -27.12
N GLU A 335 -22.08 6.28 -27.11
CA GLU A 335 -22.32 5.10 -26.27
C GLU A 335 -21.72 5.28 -24.87
N ARG A 336 -22.33 4.69 -23.83
CA ARG A 336 -21.86 4.78 -22.43
C ARG A 336 -21.46 3.40 -21.89
N MET A 337 -20.18 3.06 -22.02
CA MET A 337 -19.62 1.84 -21.45
C MET A 337 -19.23 2.03 -19.97
N PRO A 338 -19.69 1.18 -19.03
CA PRO A 338 -19.32 1.27 -17.62
C PRO A 338 -17.92 0.70 -17.36
N LEU A 339 -17.08 1.43 -16.62
CA LEU A 339 -15.73 0.98 -16.25
C LEU A 339 -15.74 -0.28 -15.36
N SER A 340 -14.80 -1.19 -15.60
CA SER A 340 -14.58 -2.40 -14.81
C SER A 340 -14.13 -2.10 -13.38
N ARG A 341 -14.24 -3.07 -12.46
CA ARG A 341 -13.76 -2.92 -11.08
C ARG A 341 -12.26 -2.61 -11.04
N LEU A 342 -11.45 -3.26 -11.90
CA LEU A 342 -10.02 -3.00 -11.98
C LEU A 342 -9.72 -1.58 -12.49
N GLN A 343 -10.37 -1.15 -13.58
CA GLN A 343 -10.22 0.22 -14.12
C GLN A 343 -10.55 1.29 -13.07
N LYS A 344 -11.63 1.11 -12.30
CA LYS A 344 -12.05 2.04 -11.23
C LYS A 344 -11.01 2.17 -10.10
N VAL A 345 -10.19 1.14 -9.85
CA VAL A 345 -9.10 1.17 -8.85
C VAL A 345 -7.79 1.66 -9.46
N SER A 346 -7.47 1.26 -10.69
CA SER A 346 -6.23 1.64 -11.37
C SER A 346 -6.20 3.10 -11.81
N ILE A 347 -7.33 3.72 -12.19
CA ILE A 347 -7.34 5.13 -12.65
C ILE A 347 -6.89 6.11 -11.55
N PRO A 348 -7.40 6.06 -10.30
CA PRO A 348 -6.84 6.85 -9.19
C PRO A 348 -5.34 6.64 -8.98
N GLN A 349 -4.86 5.39 -9.06
CA GLN A 349 -3.43 5.08 -8.91
C GLN A 349 -2.58 5.68 -10.05
N LEU A 350 -3.08 5.64 -11.28
CA LEU A 350 -2.43 6.25 -12.44
C LEU A 350 -2.43 7.78 -12.33
N ASN A 351 -3.47 8.40 -11.79
CA ASN A 351 -3.56 9.86 -11.64
C ASN A 351 -2.44 10.46 -10.77
N TYR A 352 -1.83 9.70 -9.84
CA TYR A 352 -0.65 10.16 -9.09
C TYR A 352 0.53 10.52 -10.01
N ASN A 353 0.60 9.98 -11.22
CA ASN A 353 1.63 10.32 -12.21
C ASN A 353 1.58 11.80 -12.64
N THR A 354 0.48 12.52 -12.38
CA THR A 354 0.39 13.98 -12.58
C THR A 354 1.19 14.78 -11.53
N LEU A 355 1.56 14.15 -10.41
CA LEU A 355 2.32 14.75 -9.31
C LEU A 355 3.80 14.30 -9.29
N ILE A 356 4.18 13.34 -10.13
CA ILE A 356 5.53 12.75 -10.19
C ILE A 356 6.25 13.30 -11.43
N PRO A 357 7.29 14.16 -11.29
CA PRO A 357 8.09 14.65 -12.40
C PRO A 357 8.90 13.51 -13.04
N GLN A 358 8.33 12.85 -14.04
CA GLN A 358 8.91 11.66 -14.65
C GLN A 358 9.81 11.97 -15.85
N VAL A 359 10.89 11.22 -15.94
CA VAL A 359 11.75 11.14 -17.13
C VAL A 359 12.01 9.66 -17.43
N THR A 360 12.08 9.30 -18.71
CA THR A 360 12.48 7.95 -19.16
C THR A 360 13.87 8.01 -19.79
N GLN A 361 14.81 7.24 -19.26
CA GLN A 361 16.11 6.98 -19.85
C GLN A 361 16.05 5.72 -20.71
N PHE A 362 16.66 5.74 -21.89
CA PHE A 362 16.76 4.57 -22.77
C PHE A 362 18.21 4.07 -22.86
N ASP A 363 18.40 2.76 -22.94
CA ASP A 363 19.65 2.09 -23.30
C ASP A 363 19.34 0.73 -23.97
N VAL A 364 20.33 0.00 -24.47
CA VAL A 364 20.14 -1.26 -25.22
C VAL A 364 21.15 -2.32 -24.81
N ALA A 365 20.68 -3.41 -24.21
CA ALA A 365 21.50 -4.53 -23.75
C ALA A 365 21.79 -5.53 -24.88
N ASP A 366 23.07 -5.89 -25.10
CA ASP A 366 23.44 -7.00 -25.98
C ASP A 366 23.24 -8.32 -25.23
N ILE A 367 22.10 -8.99 -25.44
CA ILE A 367 21.77 -10.25 -24.76
C ILE A 367 22.23 -11.49 -25.55
N THR A 368 23.12 -11.36 -26.54
CA THR A 368 23.53 -12.45 -27.43
C THR A 368 24.03 -13.70 -26.69
N GLU A 369 24.97 -13.54 -25.74
CA GLU A 369 25.50 -14.67 -24.97
C GLU A 369 24.51 -15.19 -23.92
N THR A 370 23.71 -14.28 -23.35
CA THR A 370 22.65 -14.59 -22.39
C THR A 370 21.55 -15.46 -23.00
N GLU A 371 21.12 -15.16 -24.23
CA GLU A 371 20.09 -15.93 -24.93
C GLU A 371 20.63 -17.27 -25.44
N LYS A 372 21.91 -17.35 -25.83
CA LYS A 372 22.60 -18.63 -26.09
C LYS A 372 22.61 -19.51 -24.84
N PHE A 373 23.01 -18.96 -23.68
CA PHE A 373 23.07 -19.68 -22.40
C PHE A 373 21.68 -20.09 -21.89
N ARG A 374 20.69 -19.20 -21.97
CA ARG A 374 19.28 -19.51 -21.66
C ARG A 374 18.77 -20.66 -22.55
N SER A 375 19.16 -20.67 -23.82
CA SER A 375 18.71 -21.67 -24.80
C SER A 375 19.39 -23.03 -24.66
N SER A 376 20.64 -23.11 -24.21
CA SER A 376 21.27 -24.41 -23.89
C SER A 376 20.63 -25.08 -22.67
N LEU A 377 20.24 -24.30 -21.65
CA LEU A 377 19.53 -24.80 -20.46
C LEU A 377 18.04 -25.10 -20.69
N LYS A 378 17.42 -24.50 -21.73
CA LYS A 378 15.97 -24.58 -22.01
C LYS A 378 15.43 -26.00 -22.08
N ALA A 379 16.21 -26.95 -22.61
CA ALA A 379 15.78 -28.35 -22.73
C ALA A 379 15.70 -29.06 -21.37
N GLN A 380 16.70 -28.86 -20.50
CA GLN A 380 16.71 -29.41 -19.14
C GLN A 380 15.56 -28.83 -18.31
N TYR A 381 15.42 -27.49 -18.28
CA TYR A 381 14.39 -26.83 -17.50
C TYR A 381 12.98 -27.25 -17.95
N LYS A 382 12.76 -27.44 -19.26
CA LYS A 382 11.49 -27.98 -19.78
C LYS A 382 11.21 -29.41 -19.30
N ALA A 383 12.23 -30.27 -19.16
CA ALA A 383 12.06 -31.61 -18.60
C ALA A 383 11.71 -31.59 -17.10
N GLU A 384 12.17 -30.57 -16.37
CA GLU A 384 11.76 -30.27 -14.99
C GLU A 384 10.39 -29.54 -14.90
N GLY A 385 9.73 -29.27 -16.03
CA GLY A 385 8.45 -28.54 -16.10
C GLY A 385 8.57 -27.01 -16.00
N ILE A 386 9.78 -26.46 -15.94
CA ILE A 386 10.06 -25.04 -15.66
C ILE A 386 10.23 -24.24 -16.95
N SER A 387 9.54 -23.10 -17.06
CA SER A 387 9.65 -22.19 -18.21
C SER A 387 10.79 -21.18 -18.03
N LEU A 388 12.00 -21.53 -18.47
CA LEU A 388 13.18 -20.66 -18.38
C LEU A 388 13.12 -19.51 -19.41
N THR A 389 12.60 -18.36 -18.99
CA THR A 389 12.44 -17.15 -19.81
C THR A 389 13.59 -16.15 -19.61
N ILE A 390 13.82 -15.26 -20.60
CA ILE A 390 14.80 -14.17 -20.46
C ILE A 390 14.43 -13.22 -19.32
N LEU A 391 13.12 -13.05 -19.05
CA LEU A 391 12.60 -12.26 -17.94
C LEU A 391 13.14 -12.73 -16.57
N SER A 392 13.36 -14.03 -16.36
CA SER A 392 13.96 -14.54 -15.12
C SER A 392 15.40 -14.07 -14.91
N PHE A 393 16.17 -13.87 -15.99
CA PHE A 393 17.50 -13.27 -15.94
C PHE A 393 17.41 -11.78 -15.65
N ILE A 394 16.50 -11.06 -16.32
CA ILE A 394 16.30 -9.62 -16.11
C ILE A 394 15.88 -9.34 -14.66
N ILE A 395 14.94 -10.09 -14.10
CA ILE A 395 14.55 -9.98 -12.68
C ILE A 395 15.77 -10.13 -11.75
N LYS A 396 16.61 -11.15 -11.97
CA LYS A 396 17.79 -11.37 -11.12
C LYS A 396 18.85 -10.26 -11.27
N VAL A 397 19.11 -9.79 -12.50
CA VAL A 397 20.05 -8.70 -12.77
C VAL A 397 19.54 -7.37 -12.21
N THR A 398 18.26 -7.03 -12.38
CA THR A 398 17.66 -5.83 -11.80
C THR A 398 17.63 -5.90 -10.28
N ALA A 399 17.29 -7.05 -9.68
CA ALA A 399 17.35 -7.22 -8.23
C ALA A 399 18.78 -7.07 -7.67
N HIS A 400 19.79 -7.54 -8.40
CA HIS A 400 21.19 -7.31 -8.07
C HIS A 400 21.58 -5.82 -8.17
N ALA A 401 21.20 -5.15 -9.27
CA ALA A 401 21.42 -3.72 -9.46
C ALA A 401 20.74 -2.87 -8.36
N LEU A 402 19.55 -3.25 -7.90
CA LEU A 402 18.83 -2.54 -6.83
C LEU A 402 19.52 -2.62 -5.46
N LEU A 403 20.35 -3.65 -5.20
CA LEU A 403 21.24 -3.66 -4.03
C LEU A 403 22.43 -2.70 -4.22
N LYS A 404 23.02 -2.66 -5.42
CA LYS A 404 24.18 -1.81 -5.74
C LYS A 404 23.84 -0.32 -5.84
N PHE A 405 22.60 0.00 -6.20
CA PHE A 405 22.08 1.37 -6.35
C PHE A 405 20.81 1.57 -5.51
N PRO A 406 20.91 1.61 -4.16
CA PRO A 406 19.76 1.52 -3.25
C PRO A 406 18.75 2.68 -3.36
N LYS A 407 19.13 3.84 -3.95
CA LYS A 407 18.18 4.92 -4.28
C LYS A 407 17.01 4.41 -5.15
N PHE A 408 17.25 3.48 -6.07
CA PHE A 408 16.21 2.94 -6.96
C PHE A 408 15.26 1.97 -6.25
N ASN A 409 15.64 1.48 -5.07
CA ASN A 409 14.80 0.66 -4.19
C ASN A 409 14.25 1.50 -3.01
N SER A 410 14.05 2.80 -3.22
CA SER A 410 13.60 3.76 -2.21
C SER A 410 12.21 4.33 -2.48
N HIS A 411 11.68 5.05 -1.49
CA HIS A 411 10.41 5.75 -1.51
C HIS A 411 10.66 7.14 -0.89
N LEU A 412 10.10 8.20 -1.46
CA LEU A 412 10.18 9.56 -0.88
C LEU A 412 9.18 9.66 0.28
N SER A 413 9.56 10.33 1.37
CA SER A 413 8.66 10.61 2.51
C SER A 413 7.52 11.56 2.12
N ASP A 414 6.41 11.53 2.85
CA ASP A 414 5.21 12.33 2.52
C ASP A 414 5.45 13.85 2.62
N ASP A 415 6.35 14.28 3.50
CA ASP A 415 6.84 15.66 3.63
C ASP A 415 7.95 16.00 2.62
N ASN A 416 8.48 15.01 1.90
CA ASN A 416 9.57 15.08 0.92
C ASN A 416 10.95 15.43 1.52
N SER A 417 11.16 15.24 2.83
CA SER A 417 12.47 15.49 3.48
C SER A 417 13.47 14.32 3.38
N GLU A 418 12.99 13.07 3.32
CA GLU A 418 13.83 11.86 3.44
C GLU A 418 13.53 10.79 2.38
N LEU A 419 14.48 9.86 2.21
CA LEU A 419 14.37 8.69 1.32
C LEU A 419 14.36 7.39 2.12
N LEU A 420 13.21 6.72 2.16
CA LEU A 420 13.01 5.43 2.82
C LEU A 420 13.62 4.30 1.95
N LEU A 421 14.92 4.04 2.14
CA LEU A 421 15.69 3.01 1.43
C LEU A 421 15.27 1.59 1.88
N ARG A 422 14.59 0.81 1.03
CA ARG A 422 14.26 -0.59 1.36
C ARG A 422 15.50 -1.49 1.21
N LYS A 423 15.73 -2.35 2.20
CA LYS A 423 16.85 -3.31 2.21
C LYS A 423 16.55 -4.62 1.47
N THR A 424 15.27 -4.92 1.25
CA THR A 424 14.79 -6.07 0.48
C THR A 424 14.25 -5.64 -0.88
N VAL A 425 14.40 -6.49 -1.91
CA VAL A 425 13.87 -6.24 -3.25
C VAL A 425 12.63 -7.10 -3.46
N ASN A 426 11.47 -6.45 -3.56
CA ASN A 426 10.22 -7.08 -3.93
C ASN A 426 9.88 -6.65 -5.36
N MET A 427 10.08 -7.54 -6.33
CA MET A 427 9.96 -7.21 -7.74
C MET A 427 8.52 -7.38 -8.23
N GLY A 428 7.84 -6.27 -8.51
CA GLY A 428 6.57 -6.28 -9.24
C GLY A 428 6.79 -6.63 -10.70
N ILE A 429 6.00 -7.55 -11.25
CA ILE A 429 6.03 -7.93 -12.67
C ILE A 429 4.69 -7.52 -13.29
N ALA A 430 4.68 -6.56 -14.20
CA ALA A 430 3.45 -6.14 -14.85
C ALA A 430 3.01 -7.19 -15.89
N VAL A 431 1.86 -7.81 -15.65
CA VAL A 431 1.25 -8.85 -16.48
C VAL A 431 -0.05 -8.33 -17.08
N ALA A 432 -0.15 -8.36 -18.41
CA ALA A 432 -1.40 -8.10 -19.11
C ALA A 432 -2.34 -9.30 -19.01
N THR A 433 -3.62 -9.03 -18.75
CA THR A 433 -4.73 -9.99 -18.74
C THR A 433 -5.93 -9.37 -19.46
N ASP A 434 -6.92 -10.18 -19.84
CA ASP A 434 -8.11 -9.68 -20.54
C ASP A 434 -8.93 -8.66 -19.71
N ASN A 435 -8.79 -8.71 -18.38
CA ASN A 435 -9.40 -7.77 -17.44
C ASN A 435 -8.61 -6.47 -17.24
N GLY A 436 -7.36 -6.38 -17.73
CA GLY A 436 -6.46 -5.24 -17.60
C GLY A 436 -5.04 -5.62 -17.14
N LEU A 437 -4.30 -4.62 -16.66
CA LEU A 437 -2.93 -4.79 -16.15
C LEU A 437 -2.94 -5.12 -14.65
N ILE A 438 -2.23 -6.17 -14.25
CA ILE A 438 -2.03 -6.55 -12.85
C ILE A 438 -0.54 -6.75 -12.55
N VAL A 439 -0.11 -6.46 -11.32
CA VAL A 439 1.31 -6.49 -10.92
C VAL A 439 1.54 -7.47 -9.75
N PRO A 440 1.61 -8.79 -10.00
CA PRO A 440 2.10 -9.75 -9.02
C PRO A 440 3.56 -9.46 -8.60
N VAL A 441 3.91 -9.86 -7.37
CA VAL A 441 5.14 -9.42 -6.68
C VAL A 441 5.99 -10.61 -6.22
N ILE A 442 7.18 -10.74 -6.80
CA ILE A 442 8.21 -11.70 -6.42
C ILE A 442 8.97 -11.13 -5.22
N LYS A 443 8.72 -11.69 -4.03
CA LYS A 443 9.29 -11.16 -2.77
C LYS A 443 10.72 -11.65 -2.56
N ASN A 444 11.58 -10.80 -1.99
CA ASN A 444 12.99 -11.11 -1.74
C ASN A 444 13.75 -11.63 -2.98
N ALA A 445 13.49 -11.02 -4.14
CA ALA A 445 14.06 -11.42 -5.44
C ALA A 445 15.59 -11.43 -5.46
N GLN A 446 16.24 -10.65 -4.58
CA GLN A 446 17.69 -10.62 -4.43
C GLN A 446 18.29 -11.97 -3.97
N HIS A 447 17.60 -12.71 -3.09
CA HIS A 447 18.10 -13.96 -2.53
C HIS A 447 17.78 -15.19 -3.39
N LYS A 448 16.75 -15.11 -4.24
CA LYS A 448 16.31 -16.23 -5.10
C LYS A 448 17.28 -16.49 -6.26
N SER A 449 17.42 -17.75 -6.63
CA SER A 449 18.08 -18.19 -7.87
C SER A 449 17.21 -17.92 -9.10
N ILE A 450 17.82 -17.96 -10.29
CA ILE A 450 17.08 -17.82 -11.55
C ILE A 450 16.03 -18.94 -11.70
N ARG A 451 16.30 -20.16 -11.17
CA ARG A 451 15.36 -21.29 -11.21
C ARG A 451 14.11 -21.04 -10.35
N GLU A 452 14.29 -20.55 -9.13
CA GLU A 452 13.17 -20.17 -8.25
C GLU A 452 12.35 -19.02 -8.84
N ILE A 453 13.03 -18.01 -9.40
CA ILE A 453 12.38 -16.92 -10.13
C ILE A 453 11.58 -17.45 -11.32
N SER A 454 12.09 -18.39 -12.12
CA SER A 454 11.35 -18.99 -13.24
C SER A 454 10.11 -19.77 -12.80
N ILE A 455 10.16 -20.45 -11.66
CA ILE A 455 9.00 -21.16 -11.08
C ILE A 455 7.94 -20.14 -10.64
N GLU A 456 8.34 -19.18 -9.80
CA GLU A 456 7.42 -18.18 -9.21
C GLU A 456 6.82 -17.24 -10.26
N VAL A 457 7.58 -16.86 -11.30
CA VAL A 457 7.04 -16.16 -12.49
C VAL A 457 5.98 -17.01 -13.18
N GLY A 458 6.21 -18.31 -13.34
CA GLY A 458 5.25 -19.23 -13.98
C GLY A 458 3.95 -19.37 -13.17
N GLU A 459 4.07 -19.53 -11.86
CA GLU A 459 2.93 -19.62 -10.94
C GLU A 459 2.13 -18.31 -10.88
N LEU A 460 2.80 -17.17 -10.68
CA LEU A 460 2.15 -15.85 -10.62
C LEU A 460 1.51 -15.47 -11.97
N ALA A 461 2.17 -15.76 -13.09
CA ALA A 461 1.60 -15.54 -14.42
C ALA A 461 0.47 -16.52 -14.78
N LYS A 462 0.37 -17.68 -14.12
CA LYS A 462 -0.84 -18.53 -14.16
C LYS A 462 -1.94 -17.91 -13.32
N LYS A 463 -1.71 -17.66 -12.02
CA LYS A 463 -2.67 -17.00 -11.11
C LYS A 463 -3.24 -15.71 -11.70
N ALA A 464 -2.42 -14.90 -12.38
CA ALA A 464 -2.85 -13.66 -13.02
C ALA A 464 -3.93 -13.89 -14.09
N ARG A 465 -3.68 -14.80 -15.04
CA ARG A 465 -4.63 -15.13 -16.12
C ARG A 465 -5.85 -15.89 -15.62
N ASP A 466 -5.66 -16.78 -14.64
CA ASP A 466 -6.74 -17.51 -13.98
C ASP A 466 -7.58 -16.61 -13.05
N ASN A 467 -7.21 -15.33 -12.86
CA ASN A 467 -7.80 -14.37 -11.90
C ASN A 467 -7.74 -14.82 -10.42
N LYS A 468 -6.76 -15.66 -10.07
CA LYS A 468 -6.53 -16.27 -8.73
C LYS A 468 -5.35 -15.65 -7.98
N LEU A 469 -5.08 -14.35 -8.18
CA LEU A 469 -4.10 -13.60 -7.38
C LEU A 469 -4.74 -13.10 -6.08
N THR A 470 -4.08 -13.35 -4.95
CA THR A 470 -4.50 -12.85 -3.64
C THR A 470 -3.97 -11.43 -3.39
N PRO A 471 -4.51 -10.67 -2.42
CA PRO A 471 -3.93 -9.39 -1.99
C PRO A 471 -2.45 -9.53 -1.56
N LYS A 472 -2.06 -10.69 -1.01
CA LYS A 472 -0.67 -10.99 -0.65
C LYS A 472 0.23 -11.15 -1.87
N ASP A 473 -0.28 -11.55 -3.03
CA ASP A 473 0.50 -11.72 -4.26
C ASP A 473 0.76 -10.38 -4.99
N ILE A 474 -0.09 -9.35 -4.81
CA ILE A 474 0.00 -8.06 -5.52
C ILE A 474 0.51 -6.88 -4.68
N THR A 475 0.74 -7.08 -3.37
CA THR A 475 1.11 -6.01 -2.43
C THR A 475 2.59 -6.03 -2.08
N GLY A 476 3.19 -4.84 -1.94
CA GLY A 476 4.50 -4.66 -1.31
C GLY A 476 5.70 -4.67 -2.25
N ALA A 477 5.50 -4.55 -3.57
CA ALA A 477 6.59 -4.28 -4.51
C ALA A 477 7.39 -3.04 -4.10
N SER A 478 8.70 -3.08 -4.34
CA SER A 478 9.64 -1.95 -4.14
C SER A 478 10.16 -1.37 -5.44
N PHE A 479 10.13 -2.18 -6.51
CA PHE A 479 10.46 -1.80 -7.87
C PHE A 479 9.61 -2.65 -8.83
N THR A 480 9.35 -2.16 -10.05
CA THR A 480 8.52 -2.85 -11.04
C THR A 480 9.27 -3.07 -12.36
N ILE A 481 9.05 -4.22 -12.98
CA ILE A 481 9.42 -4.52 -14.37
C ILE A 481 8.13 -4.61 -15.20
N SER A 482 8.10 -3.90 -16.33
CA SER A 482 7.04 -4.00 -17.33
C SER A 482 7.63 -4.53 -18.64
N SER A 483 7.06 -5.60 -19.18
CA SER A 483 7.58 -6.28 -20.37
C SER A 483 6.52 -6.37 -21.45
N LEU A 484 6.72 -5.66 -22.56
CA LEU A 484 5.88 -5.82 -23.76
C LEU A 484 6.16 -7.15 -24.48
N GLY A 485 7.36 -7.72 -24.29
CA GLY A 485 7.75 -8.96 -24.97
C GLY A 485 7.63 -8.82 -26.49
N ASN A 486 6.96 -9.77 -27.12
CA ASN A 486 6.72 -9.79 -28.57
C ASN A 486 5.46 -9.00 -29.01
N MET A 487 4.84 -8.20 -28.14
CA MET A 487 3.72 -7.31 -28.54
C MET A 487 4.20 -6.09 -29.37
N GLY A 488 5.51 -5.95 -29.56
CA GLY A 488 6.13 -4.97 -30.45
C GLY A 488 6.55 -3.66 -29.77
N GLY A 489 7.01 -2.72 -30.59
CA GLY A 489 7.60 -1.45 -30.16
C GLY A 489 9.10 -1.56 -29.87
N THR A 490 9.87 -0.55 -30.31
CA THR A 490 11.32 -0.45 -30.10
C THR A 490 11.69 0.16 -28.75
N ALA A 491 10.80 0.95 -28.17
CA ALA A 491 10.90 1.53 -26.82
C ALA A 491 9.49 1.96 -26.37
N PHE A 492 9.27 2.17 -25.08
CA PHE A 492 8.06 2.77 -24.53
C PHE A 492 8.34 3.48 -23.20
N THR A 493 7.49 4.40 -22.78
CA THR A 493 7.62 5.10 -21.49
C THR A 493 6.69 4.47 -20.45
N PRO A 494 7.13 3.46 -19.66
CA PRO A 494 6.33 2.94 -18.56
C PRO A 494 6.07 4.04 -17.52
N LEU A 495 4.88 4.04 -16.92
CA LEU A 495 4.52 4.98 -15.84
C LEU A 495 4.95 4.42 -14.48
N VAL A 496 5.57 5.26 -13.65
CA VAL A 496 6.05 4.91 -12.32
C VAL A 496 4.87 4.54 -11.41
N THR A 497 4.94 3.36 -10.80
CA THR A 497 3.91 2.87 -9.89
C THR A 497 4.16 3.43 -8.49
N TRP A 498 3.54 4.58 -8.18
CA TRP A 498 3.55 5.17 -6.83
C TRP A 498 3.22 4.09 -5.77
N PRO A 499 3.88 4.06 -4.60
CA PRO A 499 4.91 4.99 -4.12
C PRO A 499 6.36 4.66 -4.53
N GLN A 500 6.59 3.74 -5.46
CA GLN A 500 7.94 3.42 -5.97
C GLN A 500 8.54 4.60 -6.74
N VAL A 501 9.88 4.68 -6.82
CA VAL A 501 10.59 5.77 -7.52
C VAL A 501 11.06 5.44 -8.93
N GLY A 502 10.79 4.22 -9.43
CA GLY A 502 11.17 3.83 -10.79
C GLY A 502 10.55 2.52 -11.28
N ILE A 503 10.60 2.32 -12.60
CA ILE A 503 10.05 1.16 -13.31
C ILE A 503 10.90 0.87 -14.57
N LEU A 504 11.24 -0.40 -14.79
CA LEU A 504 12.02 -0.84 -15.95
C LEU A 504 11.10 -1.43 -17.04
N GLY A 505 10.99 -0.73 -18.16
CA GLY A 505 10.35 -1.19 -19.39
C GLY A 505 11.28 -2.04 -20.25
N ILE A 506 10.75 -3.15 -20.79
CA ILE A 506 11.45 -4.07 -21.70
C ILE A 506 10.64 -4.17 -23.01
N SER A 507 11.29 -3.85 -24.12
CA SER A 507 10.74 -3.94 -25.49
C SER A 507 11.22 -5.21 -26.22
N ASP A 508 10.74 -5.43 -27.44
CA ASP A 508 11.07 -6.62 -28.22
C ASP A 508 12.57 -6.68 -28.62
N ALA A 509 13.14 -7.88 -28.63
CA ALA A 509 14.56 -8.09 -28.90
C ALA A 509 14.82 -8.32 -30.39
N SER A 510 15.76 -7.57 -30.97
CA SER A 510 16.03 -7.59 -32.42
C SER A 510 17.49 -7.86 -32.74
N MET A 511 17.75 -8.60 -33.83
CA MET A 511 19.11 -8.74 -34.36
C MET A 511 19.52 -7.44 -35.05
N GLN A 512 20.59 -6.81 -34.57
CA GLN A 512 21.09 -5.53 -35.08
C GLN A 512 22.59 -5.62 -35.42
N PRO A 513 23.08 -4.95 -36.47
CA PRO A 513 24.51 -4.86 -36.75
C PRO A 513 25.20 -3.96 -35.71
N ARG A 514 26.22 -4.48 -35.04
CA ARG A 514 27.06 -3.73 -34.09
C ARG A 514 28.51 -3.77 -34.56
N TRP A 515 29.15 -2.60 -34.58
CA TRP A 515 30.57 -2.48 -34.91
C TRP A 515 31.43 -3.11 -33.80
N ASN A 516 32.25 -4.10 -34.15
CA ASN A 516 33.29 -4.63 -33.28
C ASN A 516 34.63 -3.96 -33.63
N ALA A 517 35.11 -3.10 -32.73
CA ALA A 517 36.36 -2.35 -32.92
C ALA A 517 37.62 -3.24 -32.94
N THR A 518 37.56 -4.48 -32.45
CA THR A 518 38.69 -5.43 -32.44
C THR A 518 38.85 -6.13 -33.79
N THR A 519 37.74 -6.50 -34.45
CA THR A 519 37.76 -7.12 -35.79
C THR A 519 37.67 -6.10 -36.92
N SER A 520 37.19 -4.89 -36.63
CA SER A 520 36.82 -3.86 -37.63
C SER A 520 35.71 -4.33 -38.60
N GLU A 521 34.75 -5.09 -38.07
CA GLU A 521 33.60 -5.61 -38.82
C GLU A 521 32.27 -5.34 -38.08
N PHE A 522 31.15 -5.47 -38.79
CA PHE A 522 29.81 -5.45 -38.20
C PHE A 522 29.33 -6.85 -37.85
N GLU A 523 29.18 -7.14 -36.56
CA GLU A 523 28.60 -8.40 -36.08
C GLU A 523 27.09 -8.29 -35.87
N PRO A 524 26.30 -9.33 -36.20
CA PRO A 524 24.89 -9.39 -35.83
C PRO A 524 24.76 -9.76 -34.33
N ARG A 525 24.21 -8.84 -33.53
CA ARG A 525 24.00 -9.01 -32.07
C ARG A 525 22.52 -8.93 -31.73
N LEU A 526 22.06 -9.73 -30.76
CA LEU A 526 20.69 -9.69 -30.26
C LEU A 526 20.54 -8.57 -29.24
N MET A 527 19.93 -7.47 -29.65
CA MET A 527 19.80 -6.25 -28.88
C MET A 527 18.41 -6.15 -28.24
N LEU A 528 18.38 -5.99 -26.91
CA LEU A 528 17.19 -5.80 -26.08
C LEU A 528 17.07 -4.34 -25.62
N PRO A 529 16.08 -3.57 -26.07
CA PRO A 529 15.89 -2.20 -25.62
C PRO A 529 15.33 -2.13 -24.20
N LEU A 530 15.92 -1.26 -23.39
CA LEU A 530 15.55 -0.99 -21.99
C LEU A 530 15.05 0.45 -21.86
N SER A 531 13.94 0.63 -21.15
CA SER A 531 13.27 1.93 -20.97
C SER A 531 13.03 2.19 -19.48
N MET A 532 13.94 2.92 -18.84
CA MET A 532 13.95 3.15 -17.39
C MET A 532 13.24 4.47 -17.06
N SER A 533 12.00 4.41 -16.58
CA SER A 533 11.29 5.60 -16.06
C SER A 533 11.51 5.75 -14.56
N TYR A 534 11.64 7.00 -14.10
CA TYR A 534 11.94 7.32 -12.70
C TYR A 534 11.34 8.66 -12.27
N ASP A 535 11.16 8.82 -10.96
CA ASP A 535 10.81 10.09 -10.31
C ASP A 535 12.06 10.99 -10.21
N HIS A 536 12.07 12.09 -10.96
CA HIS A 536 13.20 13.03 -10.99
C HIS A 536 13.31 13.90 -9.71
N ARG A 537 12.42 13.73 -8.72
CA ARG A 537 12.65 14.24 -7.36
C ARG A 537 13.68 13.40 -6.58
N VAL A 538 13.86 12.12 -6.96
CA VAL A 538 14.70 11.15 -6.22
C VAL A 538 15.91 10.70 -7.03
N ILE A 539 15.72 10.50 -8.33
CA ILE A 539 16.73 9.95 -9.25
C ILE A 539 17.10 11.02 -10.29
N ASN A 540 18.39 11.33 -10.41
CA ASN A 540 18.86 12.25 -11.44
C ASN A 540 19.11 11.50 -12.75
N GLY A 541 19.04 12.19 -13.91
CA GLY A 541 19.36 11.58 -15.21
C GLY A 541 20.73 10.89 -15.29
N ALA A 542 21.74 11.39 -14.58
CA ALA A 542 23.04 10.73 -14.47
C ALA A 542 22.99 9.42 -13.66
N ASP A 543 22.27 9.40 -12.53
CA ASP A 543 22.02 8.19 -11.73
C ASP A 543 21.28 7.14 -12.59
N ALA A 544 20.25 7.56 -13.34
CA ALA A 544 19.44 6.70 -14.20
C ALA A 544 20.23 6.13 -15.38
N ALA A 545 21.09 6.92 -16.02
CA ALA A 545 21.97 6.45 -17.08
C ALA A 545 22.94 5.38 -16.57
N VAL A 546 23.61 5.62 -15.43
CA VAL A 546 24.55 4.65 -14.83
C VAL A 546 23.83 3.37 -14.41
N PHE A 547 22.64 3.46 -13.80
CA PHE A 547 21.85 2.30 -13.39
C PHE A 547 21.39 1.44 -14.59
N THR A 548 20.82 2.07 -15.61
CA THR A 548 20.32 1.37 -16.81
C THR A 548 21.49 0.73 -17.58
N HIS A 549 22.61 1.44 -17.69
CA HIS A 549 23.81 0.94 -18.35
C HIS A 549 24.50 -0.19 -17.56
N TYR A 550 24.47 -0.15 -16.22
CA TYR A 550 24.93 -1.29 -15.40
C TYR A 550 24.05 -2.53 -15.65
N ILE A 551 22.72 -2.38 -15.66
CA ILE A 551 21.79 -3.47 -16.00
C ILE A 551 22.11 -4.02 -17.40
N ALA A 552 22.33 -3.17 -18.40
CA ALA A 552 22.70 -3.61 -19.75
C ALA A 552 24.02 -4.40 -19.79
N ASN A 553 25.06 -3.92 -19.10
CA ASN A 553 26.38 -4.57 -19.04
C ASN A 553 26.38 -5.91 -18.27
N VAL A 554 25.48 -6.08 -17.30
CA VAL A 554 25.31 -7.35 -16.57
C VAL A 554 24.34 -8.27 -17.31
N LEU A 555 23.34 -7.76 -18.03
CA LEU A 555 22.51 -8.55 -18.94
C LEU A 555 23.27 -9.10 -20.16
N ALA A 556 24.41 -8.50 -20.51
CA ALA A 556 25.30 -9.04 -21.54
C ALA A 556 26.14 -10.24 -21.07
N ASP A 557 26.31 -10.42 -19.75
CA ASP A 557 26.84 -11.65 -19.17
C ASP A 557 26.33 -11.86 -17.73
N PRO A 558 25.24 -12.63 -17.53
CA PRO A 558 24.62 -12.80 -16.22
C PRO A 558 25.51 -13.56 -15.22
N ARG A 559 26.61 -14.19 -15.67
CA ARG A 559 27.58 -14.83 -14.77
C ARG A 559 28.29 -13.82 -13.88
N LYS A 560 28.29 -12.52 -14.25
CA LYS A 560 28.76 -11.41 -13.41
C LYS A 560 27.98 -11.28 -12.10
N VAL A 561 26.72 -11.74 -12.03
CA VAL A 561 25.90 -11.79 -10.80
C VAL A 561 26.35 -12.90 -9.81
N LEU A 562 27.46 -13.57 -10.11
CA LEU A 562 28.11 -14.56 -9.23
C LEU A 562 29.49 -14.07 -8.71
N LEU A 563 29.86 -12.81 -9.00
CA LEU A 563 31.17 -12.21 -8.68
C LEU A 563 31.07 -11.01 -7.72
N ASP A 564 29.94 -10.30 -7.77
CA ASP A 564 29.49 -9.28 -6.80
C ASP A 564 28.58 -9.96 -5.74
#